data_AF-A0AAD5VF64-F1
#
_entry.id   AF-A0AAD5VF64-F1
#
_cell.length_a   1.000
_cell.length_b   1.000
_cell.length_c   1.000
_cell.angle_alpha   90.00
_cell.angle_beta   90.00
_cell.angle_gamma   90.00
#
_symmetry.space_group_name_H-M   'P 1'
#
loop_
_entity.id
_entity.type
_entity.pdbx_description
1 polymer ?
#
loop_
_entity_poly.entity_id
_entity_poly.type
_entity_poly.pdbx_seq_one_letter_code
_entity_poly.pdbx_strand_id
1 'polypeptide(L)'
;MRLLTPESLNPNILNVQYAVRGELAIKAETLRDRLKAGDKNLPFEKVISSNIGNPQQKGLDQKPITFARQVSCSDVWMGKMEC
;
A
#
# COMPACT_ATOMS: atom_id res chain seq x y z
N MET A 1 -3.51 33.30 -10.54
CA MET A 1 -3.26 31.91 -10.07
C MET A 1 -2.98 31.08 -11.31
N ARG A 2 -1.82 30.42 -11.42
CA ARG A 2 -1.48 29.62 -12.62
C ARG A 2 -2.17 28.26 -12.47
N LEU A 3 -2.96 27.84 -13.46
CA LEU A 3 -3.59 26.51 -13.43
C LEU A 3 -2.49 25.44 -13.50
N LEU A 4 -2.63 24.42 -12.66
CA LEU A 4 -1.73 23.27 -12.65
C LEU A 4 -2.17 22.34 -13.78
N THR A 5 -1.41 22.32 -14.86
CA THR A 5 -1.62 21.42 -16.01
C THR A 5 -0.40 20.53 -16.21
N PRO A 6 -0.52 19.36 -16.88
CA PRO A 6 0.63 18.49 -17.14
C PRO A 6 1.79 19.20 -17.83
N GLU A 7 1.52 20.18 -18.69
CA GLU A 7 2.54 20.98 -19.38
C GLU A 7 3.29 21.94 -18.43
N SER A 8 2.71 22.24 -17.27
CA SER A 8 3.34 23.08 -16.23
C SER A 8 4.20 22.31 -15.23
N LEU A 9 4.19 20.97 -15.31
CA LEU A 9 4.95 20.09 -14.41
C LEU A 9 6.37 19.84 -14.91
N ASN A 10 7.27 19.50 -13.98
CA ASN A 10 8.62 19.08 -14.33
C ASN A 10 8.57 17.81 -15.20
N PRO A 11 9.18 17.81 -16.41
CA PRO A 11 9.13 16.66 -17.32
C PRO A 11 9.74 15.39 -16.71
N ASN A 12 10.66 15.51 -15.76
CA ASN A 12 11.25 14.34 -15.08
C ASN A 12 10.22 13.59 -14.23
N ILE A 13 9.19 14.27 -13.72
CA ILE A 13 8.08 13.65 -12.98
C ILE A 13 7.14 12.91 -13.93
N LEU A 14 6.98 13.40 -15.16
CA LEU A 14 6.17 12.72 -16.18
C LEU A 14 6.86 11.46 -16.70
N ASN A 15 8.19 11.46 -16.76
CA ASN A 15 8.98 10.37 -17.33
C ASN A 15 9.40 9.30 -16.31
N VAL A 16 9.34 9.59 -15.00
CA VAL A 16 9.75 8.62 -13.98
C VAL A 16 8.73 7.48 -13.86
N GLN A 17 9.22 6.25 -13.80
CA GLN A 17 8.38 5.05 -13.67
C GLN A 17 8.70 4.33 -12.37
N TYR A 18 7.66 4.03 -11.59
CA TYR A 18 7.76 3.24 -10.36
C TYR A 18 6.97 1.93 -10.49
N ALA A 19 7.61 0.93 -11.09
CA ALA A 19 6.97 -0.33 -11.47
C ALA A 19 6.35 -1.10 -10.30
N VAL A 20 6.94 -1.00 -9.10
CA VAL A 20 6.47 -1.69 -7.88
C VAL A 20 5.03 -1.29 -7.51
N ARG A 21 4.62 -0.06 -7.83
CA ARG A 21 3.23 0.44 -7.69
C ARG A 21 2.68 0.97 -9.01
N GLY A 22 3.11 0.36 -10.12
CA GLY A 22 2.69 0.76 -11.46
C GLY A 22 1.33 0.20 -11.85
N GLU A 23 1.09 0.13 -13.15
CA GLU A 23 -0.20 -0.26 -13.75
C GLU A 23 -0.70 -1.63 -13.27
N LEU A 24 0.18 -2.61 -13.10
CA LEU A 24 -0.21 -3.95 -12.66
C LEU A 24 -0.80 -3.93 -11.24
N ALA A 25 -0.24 -3.12 -10.33
CA ALA A 25 -0.75 -2.98 -8.97
C ALA A 25 -2.13 -2.30 -8.97
N ILE A 26 -2.34 -1.32 -9.86
CA ILE A 26 -3.62 -0.64 -10.04
C ILE A 26 -4.68 -1.61 -10.56
N LYS A 27 -4.37 -2.38 -11.61
CA LYS A 27 -5.27 -3.42 -12.14
C LYS A 27 -5.63 -4.48 -11.09
N ALA A 28 -4.66 -4.91 -10.29
CA ALA A 28 -4.89 -5.85 -9.20
C ALA A 28 -5.88 -5.30 -8.16
N GLU A 29 -5.85 -4.00 -7.86
CA GLU A 29 -6.82 -3.39 -6.95
C GLU A 29 -8.21 -3.28 -7.57
N THR A 30 -8.32 -2.89 -8.85
CA THR A 30 -9.62 -2.91 -9.56
C THR A 30 -10.25 -4.31 -9.53
N LEU A 31 -9.47 -5.37 -9.72
CA LEU A 31 -9.95 -6.74 -9.64
C LEU A 31 -10.35 -7.14 -8.22
N ARG A 32 -9.63 -6.68 -7.19
CA ARG A 32 -10.05 -6.89 -5.79
C ARG A 32 -11.39 -6.24 -5.51
N ASP A 33 -11.60 -5.02 -5.97
CA ASP A 33 -12.86 -4.30 -5.73
C ASP A 33 -14.02 -4.97 -6.45
N ARG A 34 -13.81 -5.49 -7.66
CA ARG A 34 -14.79 -6.33 -8.36
C ARG A 34 -15.14 -7.60 -7.57
N LEU A 35 -14.14 -8.32 -7.05
CA LEU A 35 -14.37 -9.50 -6.21
C LEU A 35 -15.12 -9.14 -4.91
N LYS A 36 -14.77 -8.02 -4.26
CA LYS A 36 -15.49 -7.53 -3.08
C LYS A 36 -16.95 -7.17 -3.39
N ALA A 37 -17.22 -6.65 -4.59
CA ALA A 37 -18.57 -6.36 -5.08
C ALA A 37 -19.37 -7.62 -5.47
N GLY A 38 -18.78 -8.82 -5.36
CA GLY A 38 -19.46 -10.08 -5.61
C GLY A 38 -19.39 -10.56 -7.06
N ASP A 39 -18.50 -10.01 -7.89
CA ASP A 39 -18.28 -10.48 -9.26
C ASP A 39 -17.70 -11.90 -9.28
N LYS A 40 -18.49 -12.87 -9.75
CA LYS A 40 -18.11 -14.29 -9.88
C LYS A 40 -17.57 -14.66 -11.27
N ASN A 41 -17.43 -13.71 -12.18
CA ASN A 41 -16.96 -13.97 -13.55
C ASN A 41 -15.43 -14.05 -13.66
N LEU A 42 -14.71 -13.79 -12.57
CA LEU A 42 -13.26 -13.88 -12.54
C LEU A 42 -12.83 -15.34 -12.26
N PRO A 43 -11.78 -15.85 -12.92
CA PRO A 43 -11.31 -17.24 -12.75
C PRO A 43 -10.58 -17.49 -11.41
N PHE A 44 -10.73 -16.59 -10.44
CA PHE A 44 -10.07 -16.64 -9.14
C PHE A 44 -10.95 -15.96 -8.09
N GLU A 45 -10.81 -16.37 -6.83
CA GLU A 45 -11.64 -15.87 -5.72
C GLU A 45 -10.95 -14.77 -4.90
N LYS A 46 -9.62 -14.66 -5.01
CA LYS A 46 -8.80 -13.72 -4.22
C LYS A 46 -7.60 -13.23 -5.04
N VAL A 47 -7.22 -11.97 -4.82
CA VAL A 47 -5.98 -11.38 -5.35
C VAL A 47 -4.98 -11.16 -4.21
N ILE A 48 -3.83 -11.84 -4.27
CA ILE A 48 -2.73 -11.70 -3.29
C ILE A 48 -1.66 -10.76 -3.86
N SER A 49 -1.27 -9.73 -3.11
CA SER A 49 -0.21 -8.80 -3.53
C SER A 49 1.15 -9.32 -3.08
N SER A 50 1.94 -9.81 -4.04
CA SER A 50 3.34 -10.24 -3.84
C SER A 50 4.35 -9.30 -4.51
N ASN A 51 3.90 -8.16 -5.01
CA ASN A 51 4.71 -7.17 -5.73
C ASN A 51 5.52 -6.24 -4.79
N ILE A 52 5.19 -6.19 -3.50
CA ILE A 52 5.88 -5.40 -2.47
C ILE A 52 6.35 -6.36 -1.38
N GLY A 53 7.60 -6.21 -0.95
CA GLY A 53 8.18 -6.92 0.19
C GLY A 53 7.63 -6.45 1.54
N ASN A 54 6.31 -6.53 1.72
CA ASN A 54 5.64 -6.24 2.99
C ASN A 54 5.02 -7.52 3.55
N PRO A 55 5.78 -8.32 4.31
CA PRO A 55 5.30 -9.61 4.83
C PRO A 55 4.15 -9.48 5.83
N GLN A 56 3.98 -8.33 6.48
CA GLN A 56 2.86 -8.07 7.40
C GLN A 56 1.57 -7.64 6.69
N GLN A 57 1.59 -7.53 5.36
CA GLN A 57 0.41 -7.15 4.58
C GLN A 57 -0.72 -8.17 4.70
N LYS A 58 -1.97 -7.68 4.72
CA LYS A 58 -3.18 -8.51 4.74
C LYS A 58 -3.15 -9.53 3.59
N GLY A 59 -3.21 -10.81 3.92
CA GLY A 59 -3.13 -11.94 3.00
C GLY A 59 -1.76 -12.62 2.89
N LEU A 60 -0.70 -12.00 3.44
CA LEU A 60 0.58 -12.65 3.76
C LEU A 60 0.69 -12.91 5.27
N ASP A 61 0.06 -12.05 6.07
CA ASP A 61 -0.32 -12.27 7.47
C ASP A 61 0.84 -12.74 8.39
N GLN A 62 2.06 -12.22 8.14
CA GLN A 62 3.20 -12.48 9.02
C GLN A 62 2.92 -11.97 10.43
N LYS A 63 3.04 -12.87 11.41
CA LYS A 63 2.89 -12.54 12.83
C LYS A 63 3.94 -11.50 13.23
N PRO A 64 3.54 -10.38 13.85
CA PRO A 64 4.52 -9.39 14.28
C PRO A 64 5.40 -9.89 15.43
N ILE A 65 6.63 -9.39 15.49
CA ILE A 65 7.58 -9.74 16.56
C ILE A 65 7.20 -9.02 17.85
N THR A 66 7.02 -9.79 18.93
CA THR A 66 6.54 -9.28 20.23
C THR A 66 7.52 -8.34 20.92
N PHE A 67 8.79 -8.73 21.04
CA PHE A 67 9.78 -7.98 21.82
C PHE A 67 10.00 -6.55 21.30
N ALA A 68 10.23 -6.39 19.99
CA ALA A 68 10.44 -5.08 19.38
C ALA A 68 9.24 -4.15 19.59
N ARG A 69 8.01 -4.68 19.51
CA ARG A 69 6.79 -3.89 19.75
C ARG A 69 6.62 -3.47 21.20
N GLN A 70 6.97 -4.34 22.15
CA GLN A 70 6.92 -4.01 23.58
C GLN A 70 7.89 -2.87 23.92
N VAL A 71 9.13 -2.93 23.42
CA VAL A 71 10.14 -1.88 23.63
C VAL A 71 9.69 -0.57 23.01
N SER A 72 9.26 -0.57 21.73
CA SER A 72 8.78 0.66 21.07
C SER A 72 7.55 1.27 21.76
N CYS A 73 6.66 0.43 22.33
CA CYS A 73 5.50 0.93 23.09
C CYS A 73 5.94 1.69 24.35
N SER A 74 6.93 1.17 25.07
CA SER A 74 7.50 1.85 26.25
C SER A 74 8.10 3.20 25.89
N ASP A 75 8.85 3.28 24.80
CA ASP A 75 9.47 4.54 24.33
C ASP A 75 8.40 5.60 23.96
N VAL A 76 7.33 5.18 23.29
CA VAL A 76 6.22 6.08 22.92
C VAL A 76 5.44 6.57 24.15
N TRP A 77 5.33 5.75 25.20
CA TRP A 77 4.63 6.12 26.43
C TRP A 77 5.45 7.09 27.30
N MET A 78 6.78 6.99 27.31
CA MET A 78 7.64 7.91 28.06
C MET A 78 7.56 9.37 27.54
N GLY A 79 7.20 9.57 26.27
CA GLY A 79 6.95 10.90 25.69
C GLY A 79 5.52 11.44 25.84
N LYS A 80 4.60 10.67 26.45
CA LYS A 80 3.21 11.07 26.71
C LYS A 80 2.91 11.34 28.19
N MET A 81 3.91 11.24 29.07
CA MET A 81 3.80 11.56 30.50
C MET A 81 4.03 13.05 30.84
N GLU A 82 4.11 13.94 29.84
CA GLU A 82 3.97 15.39 30.02
C GLU A 82 2.54 15.82 29.63
N CYS A 83 1.58 15.59 30.52
CA CYS A 83 0.27 16.25 30.61
C CYS A 83 -0.28 16.07 32.04
#